data_AF-A0A3C0WTF5-F1
#
_entry.id   AF-A0A3C0WTF5-F1
#
_cell.length_a   1.000
_cell.length_b   1.000
_cell.length_c   1.000
_cell.angle_alpha   90.00
_cell.angle_beta   90.00
_cell.angle_gamma   90.00
#
_symmetry.space_group_name_H-M   'P 1'
#
loop_
_entity.id
_entity.type
_entity.pdbx_description
1 polymer ?
#
loop_
_entity_poly.entity_id
_entity_poly.type
_entity_poly.pdbx_seq_one_letter_code
_entity_poly.pdbx_strand_id
1 'polypeptide(L)'
;MRGMEDGELYTRWVQFGALSPIFRLHCTKDNFIDRLPWAFDAEVLRLTRQAMQFRHALIPYLYTLARRNEQHGLPPITPLYYDWPNEESAYLAGGQYLFGSQLMAAPVTAPVDPDLNQTRQAIWFPRGEWFDFFTGERFSGPQWQINHYSLAEIPLFARAGAILPLQAETTQNGCSNPQKMDLVVFPGADGSFTLYEDDGVSREYLQNGGCCTEFKSRWTDSSGSIQILPAVGATQSIPPTRSYRILFRGVGQPDGLSLWLNGQQADLPTTYDPASRTLIVGPFDVAAHQGATVEVHAGVGLSLAPAPSVQARVMRLLKRARMDSVTKWSISTRIAELSRDITGLADPKLKLTASHLTALSETFTAVGALKIALPQGGSRVLLLNPNRLAGFKCRRQTRRITRFQKLLETNESSPIEVDYFGLVKKTL
;
A
#
# COMPACT_ATOMS: atom_id res chain seq x y z
N MET A 1 -5.93 -22.32 -23.17
CA MET A 1 -5.32 -23.09 -22.07
C MET A 1 -4.14 -23.86 -22.65
N ARG A 2 -2.90 -23.39 -22.37
CA ARG A 2 -1.59 -24.03 -22.66
C ARG A 2 -0.53 -23.46 -21.69
N GLY A 3 -0.96 -23.04 -20.50
CA GLY A 3 -0.07 -22.40 -19.53
C GLY A 3 0.82 -23.45 -18.86
N MET A 4 1.96 -23.01 -18.34
CA MET A 4 2.82 -23.80 -17.47
C MET A 4 2.43 -23.51 -16.02
N GLU A 5 2.43 -24.54 -15.17
CA GLU A 5 2.30 -24.34 -13.73
C GLU A 5 3.53 -23.60 -13.21
N ASP A 6 3.30 -22.48 -12.51
CA ASP A 6 4.35 -21.60 -12.03
C ASP A 6 3.96 -21.11 -10.62
N GLY A 7 4.75 -21.49 -9.62
CA GLY A 7 4.50 -21.16 -8.22
C GLY A 7 4.61 -19.66 -7.91
N GLU A 8 5.45 -18.92 -8.64
CA GLU A 8 5.57 -17.47 -8.50
C GLU A 8 4.30 -16.79 -9.01
N LEU A 9 3.90 -17.13 -10.24
CA LEU A 9 2.68 -16.63 -10.86
C LEU A 9 1.46 -16.97 -9.99
N TYR A 10 1.34 -18.21 -9.54
CA TYR A 10 0.26 -18.65 -8.66
C TYR A 10 0.24 -17.81 -7.36
N THR A 11 1.40 -17.62 -6.71
CA THR A 11 1.51 -16.81 -5.50
C THR A 11 1.08 -15.37 -5.74
N ARG A 12 1.57 -14.72 -6.81
CA ARG A 12 1.18 -13.35 -7.17
C ARG A 12 -0.31 -13.24 -7.48
N TRP A 13 -0.90 -14.25 -8.11
CA TRP A 13 -2.33 -14.28 -8.41
C TRP A 13 -3.18 -14.41 -7.14
N VAL A 14 -2.76 -15.24 -6.18
CA VAL A 14 -3.43 -15.36 -4.88
C VAL A 14 -3.36 -14.03 -4.12
N GLN A 15 -2.19 -13.38 -4.09
CA GLN A 15 -2.01 -12.07 -3.45
C GLN A 15 -2.89 -10.99 -4.09
N PHE A 16 -2.96 -10.94 -5.42
CA PHE A 16 -3.87 -10.04 -6.13
C PHE A 16 -5.34 -10.37 -5.85
N GLY A 17 -5.71 -11.66 -5.85
CA GLY A 17 -7.05 -12.13 -5.55
C GLY A 17 -7.51 -11.76 -4.14
N ALA A 18 -6.60 -11.79 -3.14
CA ALA A 18 -6.91 -11.36 -1.77
C ALA A 18 -7.37 -9.90 -1.70
N LEU A 19 -6.94 -9.07 -2.65
CA LEU A 19 -7.29 -7.65 -2.78
C LEU A 19 -8.33 -7.40 -3.90
N SER A 20 -9.10 -8.42 -4.29
CA SER A 20 -10.15 -8.36 -5.31
C SER A 20 -11.57 -8.47 -4.70
N PRO A 21 -12.65 -8.07 -5.38
CA PRO A 21 -14.01 -8.15 -4.81
C PRO A 21 -14.40 -9.58 -4.44
N ILE A 22 -14.09 -10.53 -5.32
CA ILE A 22 -14.33 -11.97 -5.12
C ILE A 22 -12.99 -12.69 -5.10
N PHE A 23 -12.79 -13.54 -4.09
CA PHE A 23 -11.59 -14.35 -3.96
C PHE A 23 -11.92 -15.82 -4.24
N ARG A 24 -11.54 -16.30 -5.42
CA ARG A 24 -11.85 -17.66 -5.89
C ARG A 24 -10.68 -18.26 -6.64
N LEU A 25 -10.15 -19.37 -6.13
CA LEU A 25 -9.12 -20.15 -6.81
C LEU A 25 -9.78 -21.12 -7.79
N HIS A 26 -9.37 -21.08 -9.05
CA HIS A 26 -9.93 -21.91 -10.09
C HIS A 26 -8.91 -22.19 -11.19
N CYS A 27 -8.93 -23.42 -11.69
CA CYS A 27 -8.10 -23.86 -12.80
C CYS A 27 -8.95 -24.71 -13.76
N THR A 28 -8.43 -24.93 -14.96
CA THR A 28 -8.96 -25.94 -15.88
C THR A 28 -8.79 -27.31 -15.23
N LYS A 29 -9.73 -28.23 -15.46
CA LYS A 29 -9.57 -29.63 -15.05
C LYS A 29 -8.48 -30.27 -15.93
N ASP A 30 -7.25 -30.24 -15.45
CA ASP A 30 -6.05 -30.76 -16.10
C ASP A 30 -5.21 -31.49 -15.02
N ASN A 31 -4.55 -32.59 -15.39
CA ASN A 31 -3.76 -33.39 -14.44
C ASN A 31 -2.43 -32.71 -14.05
N PHE A 32 -2.01 -31.69 -14.80
CA PHE A 32 -0.73 -31.01 -14.64
C PHE A 32 -0.86 -29.59 -14.05
N ILE A 33 -2.07 -29.20 -13.61
CA ILE A 33 -2.34 -27.87 -13.04
C ILE A 33 -3.18 -28.02 -11.78
N ASP A 34 -2.63 -27.60 -10.64
CA ASP A 34 -3.37 -27.53 -9.39
C ASP A 34 -3.82 -26.10 -9.04
N ARG A 35 -4.91 -26.00 -8.29
CA ARG A 35 -5.43 -24.74 -7.69
C ARG A 35 -5.27 -24.71 -6.18
N LEU A 36 -4.82 -25.81 -5.58
CA LEU A 36 -4.73 -25.98 -4.15
C LEU A 36 -3.34 -25.50 -3.68
N PRO A 37 -3.26 -24.55 -2.73
CA PRO A 37 -2.00 -24.03 -2.21
C PRO A 37 -0.97 -25.08 -1.78
N TRP A 38 -1.44 -26.23 -1.27
CA TRP A 38 -0.60 -27.29 -0.72
C TRP A 38 -0.08 -28.29 -1.75
N ALA A 39 -0.47 -28.15 -3.03
CA ALA A 39 0.11 -28.92 -4.12
C ALA A 39 1.48 -28.38 -4.57
N PHE A 40 1.81 -27.14 -4.18
CA PHE A 40 3.07 -26.47 -4.48
C PHE A 40 4.10 -26.67 -3.36
N ASP A 41 5.27 -26.04 -3.50
CA ASP A 41 6.30 -26.06 -2.47
C ASP A 41 5.90 -25.33 -1.16
N ALA A 42 6.74 -25.50 -0.14
CA ALA A 42 6.50 -24.94 1.19
C ALA A 42 6.48 -23.40 1.22
N GLU A 43 7.22 -22.73 0.34
CA GLU A 43 7.25 -21.27 0.30
C GLU A 43 5.95 -20.72 -0.31
N VAL A 44 5.52 -21.28 -1.44
CA VAL A 44 4.23 -20.96 -2.07
C VAL A 44 3.08 -21.20 -1.09
N LEU A 45 3.04 -22.37 -0.44
CA LEU A 45 2.01 -22.67 0.56
C LEU A 45 2.00 -21.64 1.70
N ARG A 46 3.18 -21.29 2.23
CA ARG A 46 3.30 -20.31 3.32
C ARG A 46 2.79 -18.93 2.88
N LEU A 47 3.21 -18.44 1.72
CA LEU A 47 2.87 -17.10 1.23
C LEU A 47 1.39 -16.96 0.86
N THR A 48 0.85 -17.95 0.18
CA THR A 48 -0.58 -18.00 -0.16
C THR A 48 -1.45 -18.14 1.08
N ARG A 49 -1.05 -18.96 2.07
CA ARG A 49 -1.75 -19.01 3.37
C ARG A 49 -1.79 -17.65 4.05
N GLN A 50 -0.68 -16.92 4.08
CA GLN A 50 -0.63 -15.56 4.64
C GLN A 50 -1.59 -14.61 3.91
N ALA A 51 -1.60 -14.63 2.57
CA ALA A 51 -2.53 -13.82 1.78
C ALA A 51 -4.01 -14.20 2.03
N MET A 52 -4.32 -15.49 2.15
CA MET A 52 -5.66 -15.99 2.45
C MET A 52 -6.13 -15.63 3.88
N GLN A 53 -5.24 -15.70 4.87
CA GLN A 53 -5.53 -15.26 6.23
C GLN A 53 -5.73 -13.75 6.30
N PHE A 54 -4.93 -12.97 5.56
CA PHE A 54 -5.15 -11.53 5.45
C PHE A 54 -6.47 -11.20 4.76
N ARG A 55 -6.86 -11.95 3.72
CA ARG A 55 -8.19 -11.86 3.12
C ARG A 55 -9.30 -12.11 4.13
N HIS A 56 -9.15 -13.11 5.00
CA HIS A 56 -10.10 -13.38 6.08
C HIS A 56 -10.16 -12.21 7.07
N ALA A 57 -9.00 -11.69 7.51
CA ALA A 57 -8.96 -10.53 8.41
C ALA A 57 -9.73 -9.33 7.84
N LEU A 58 -9.71 -9.14 6.52
CA LEU A 58 -10.40 -8.06 5.82
C LEU A 58 -11.92 -8.21 5.69
N ILE A 59 -12.54 -9.31 6.12
CA ILE A 59 -13.99 -9.53 5.96
C ILE A 59 -14.83 -8.33 6.46
N PRO A 60 -14.61 -7.75 7.66
CA PRO A 60 -15.39 -6.60 8.12
C PRO A 60 -15.30 -5.40 7.16
N TYR A 61 -14.09 -5.11 6.66
CA TYR A 61 -13.86 -4.06 5.67
C TYR A 61 -14.55 -4.37 4.33
N LEU A 62 -14.33 -5.56 3.79
CA LEU A 62 -14.87 -6.01 2.52
C LEU A 62 -16.40 -6.07 2.49
N TYR A 63 -17.01 -6.55 3.56
CA TYR A 63 -18.46 -6.64 3.68
C TYR A 63 -19.09 -5.25 3.75
N THR A 64 -18.44 -4.32 4.44
CA THR A 64 -18.81 -2.90 4.41
C THR A 64 -18.72 -2.32 2.99
N LEU A 65 -17.67 -2.65 2.22
CA LEU A 65 -17.56 -2.20 0.82
C LEU A 65 -18.64 -2.83 -0.07
N ALA A 66 -19.06 -4.07 0.19
CA ALA A 66 -20.16 -4.70 -0.52
C ALA A 66 -21.49 -3.98 -0.23
N ARG A 67 -21.76 -3.62 1.03
CA ARG A 67 -22.91 -2.80 1.40
C ARG A 67 -22.87 -1.41 0.73
N ARG A 68 -21.71 -0.75 0.74
CA ARG A 68 -21.51 0.53 0.02
C ARG A 68 -21.82 0.41 -1.47
N ASN A 69 -21.40 -0.69 -2.10
CA ASN A 69 -21.68 -0.94 -3.51
C ASN A 69 -23.18 -1.15 -3.76
N GLU A 70 -23.87 -1.89 -2.90
CA GLU A 70 -25.32 -2.10 -3.01
C GLU A 70 -26.11 -0.79 -2.82
N GLN A 71 -25.74 0.05 -1.86
CA GLN A 71 -26.47 1.29 -1.57
C GLN A 71 -26.17 2.43 -2.55
N HIS A 72 -24.93 2.53 -3.02
CA HIS A 72 -24.44 3.71 -3.76
C HIS A 72 -23.87 3.40 -5.14
N GLY A 73 -23.81 2.13 -5.54
CA GLY A 73 -23.17 1.73 -6.80
C GLY A 73 -21.65 1.95 -6.83
N LEU A 74 -21.01 2.15 -5.67
CA LEU A 74 -19.57 2.38 -5.56
C LEU A 74 -18.82 1.05 -5.33
N PRO A 75 -18.14 0.49 -6.35
CA PRO A 75 -17.53 -0.82 -6.23
C PRO A 75 -16.38 -0.84 -5.21
N PRO A 76 -16.01 -2.04 -4.70
CA PRO A 76 -14.85 -2.18 -3.82
C PRO A 76 -13.52 -1.81 -4.47
N ILE A 77 -13.43 -1.79 -5.80
CA ILE A 77 -12.24 -1.37 -6.54
C ILE A 77 -12.62 -0.23 -7.47
N THR A 78 -11.85 0.86 -7.43
CA THR A 78 -12.00 1.98 -8.36
C THR A 78 -10.63 2.39 -8.93
N PRO A 79 -10.58 2.89 -10.17
CA PRO A 79 -9.35 3.38 -10.75
C PRO A 79 -8.94 4.71 -10.09
N LEU A 80 -7.63 5.00 -10.08
CA LEU A 80 -7.09 6.22 -9.46
C LEU A 80 -7.68 7.50 -10.05
N TYR A 81 -7.98 7.53 -11.35
CA TYR A 81 -8.51 8.73 -12.01
C TYR A 81 -9.93 9.11 -11.57
N TYR A 82 -10.62 8.30 -10.76
CA TYR A 82 -11.88 8.72 -10.12
C TYR A 82 -11.63 9.82 -9.09
N ASP A 83 -10.61 9.66 -8.25
CA ASP A 83 -10.27 10.62 -7.19
C ASP A 83 -9.32 11.72 -7.69
N TRP A 84 -8.53 11.44 -8.73
CA TRP A 84 -7.59 12.39 -9.34
C TRP A 84 -7.79 12.56 -10.86
N PRO A 85 -8.98 13.00 -11.33
CA PRO A 85 -9.28 13.10 -12.76
C PRO A 85 -8.45 14.16 -13.51
N ASN A 86 -7.85 15.10 -12.79
CA ASN A 86 -7.03 16.17 -13.38
C ASN A 86 -5.52 15.85 -13.37
N GLU A 87 -5.12 14.70 -12.82
CA GLU A 87 -3.71 14.31 -12.74
C GLU A 87 -3.41 13.23 -13.78
N GLU A 88 -2.59 13.55 -14.78
CA GLU A 88 -2.22 12.62 -15.86
C GLU A 88 -1.61 11.31 -15.33
N SER A 89 -0.83 11.39 -14.25
CA SER A 89 -0.24 10.22 -13.60
C SER A 89 -1.29 9.21 -13.11
N ALA A 90 -2.52 9.63 -12.78
CA ALA A 90 -3.61 8.74 -12.38
C ALA A 90 -4.07 7.82 -13.53
N TYR A 91 -3.92 8.27 -14.79
CA TYR A 91 -4.23 7.49 -15.98
C TYR A 91 -3.05 6.61 -16.42
N LEU A 92 -1.82 7.02 -16.11
CA LEU A 92 -0.60 6.27 -16.45
C LEU A 92 -0.31 5.12 -15.47
N ALA A 93 -0.82 5.21 -14.25
CA ALA A 93 -0.64 4.22 -13.21
C ALA A 93 -1.56 2.98 -13.35
N GLY A 94 -1.48 2.30 -14.50
CA GLY A 94 -2.39 1.19 -14.84
C GLY A 94 -2.29 -0.06 -13.97
N GLY A 95 -1.20 -0.24 -13.22
CA GLY A 95 -1.00 -1.36 -12.28
C GLY A 95 -1.53 -1.11 -10.87
N GLN A 96 -2.25 0.00 -10.65
CA GLN A 96 -2.70 0.44 -9.33
C GLN A 96 -4.20 0.71 -9.31
N TYR A 97 -4.82 0.51 -8.15
CA TYR A 97 -6.23 0.85 -7.94
C TYR A 97 -6.51 1.21 -6.48
N LEU A 98 -7.57 1.98 -6.27
CA LEU A 98 -8.13 2.21 -4.94
C LEU A 98 -8.94 0.98 -4.53
N PHE A 99 -8.65 0.47 -3.34
CA PHE A 99 -9.34 -0.66 -2.73
C PHE A 99 -10.20 -0.15 -1.57
N GLY A 100 -11.47 0.06 -1.86
CA GLY A 100 -12.45 0.66 -1.00
C GLY A 100 -12.25 2.17 -0.88
N SER A 101 -12.37 2.71 0.32
CA SER A 101 -12.06 4.11 0.61
C SER A 101 -10.68 4.29 1.23
N GLN A 102 -10.16 3.29 1.93
CA GLN A 102 -9.00 3.48 2.83
C GLN A 102 -7.65 3.08 2.24
N LEU A 103 -7.63 2.28 1.17
CA LEU A 103 -6.43 1.64 0.65
C LEU A 103 -6.20 1.89 -0.83
N MET A 104 -4.94 1.83 -1.25
CA MET A 104 -4.48 1.75 -2.63
C MET A 104 -3.62 0.49 -2.79
N ALA A 105 -3.99 -0.39 -3.70
CA ALA A 105 -3.25 -1.61 -4.01
C ALA A 105 -2.43 -1.43 -5.29
N ALA A 106 -1.24 -2.04 -5.33
CA ALA A 106 -0.38 -2.10 -6.52
C ALA A 106 0.14 -3.54 -6.75
N PRO A 107 -0.71 -4.48 -7.19
CA PRO A 107 -0.32 -5.88 -7.34
C PRO A 107 0.89 -6.05 -8.26
N VAL A 108 1.82 -6.92 -7.86
CA VAL A 108 2.98 -7.27 -8.69
C VAL A 108 2.54 -8.21 -9.81
N THR A 109 2.74 -7.79 -11.05
CA THR A 109 2.28 -8.52 -12.26
C THR A 109 3.41 -8.87 -13.23
N ALA A 110 4.66 -8.64 -12.83
CA ALA A 110 5.86 -9.02 -13.57
C ALA A 110 6.65 -10.08 -12.78
N PRO A 111 7.39 -10.97 -13.47
CA PRO A 111 8.21 -11.97 -12.81
C PRO A 111 9.33 -11.32 -11.99
N VAL A 112 9.82 -12.05 -11.00
CA VAL A 112 11.01 -11.69 -10.24
C VAL A 112 12.22 -11.60 -11.16
N ASP A 113 13.01 -10.54 -10.97
CA ASP A 113 14.31 -10.45 -11.62
C ASP A 113 15.28 -11.46 -10.97
N PRO A 114 15.92 -12.36 -11.74
CA PRO A 114 16.75 -13.44 -11.20
C PRO A 114 18.01 -12.93 -10.48
N ASP A 115 18.52 -11.76 -10.86
CA ASP A 115 19.69 -11.15 -10.22
C ASP A 115 19.28 -10.42 -8.94
N LEU A 116 18.08 -9.84 -8.88
CA LEU A 116 17.63 -9.10 -7.70
C LEU A 116 16.86 -9.94 -6.68
N ASN A 117 16.30 -11.08 -7.11
CA ASN A 117 15.29 -11.84 -6.37
C ASN A 117 14.11 -10.97 -5.91
N GLN A 118 13.79 -9.93 -6.69
CA GLN A 118 12.72 -8.97 -6.45
C GLN A 118 12.14 -8.50 -7.78
N THR A 119 10.90 -8.00 -7.76
CA THR A 119 10.24 -7.39 -8.92
C THR A 119 10.23 -5.88 -8.76
N ARG A 120 10.70 -5.17 -9.79
CA ARG A 120 10.63 -3.71 -9.86
C ARG A 120 9.19 -3.25 -10.12
N GLN A 121 8.72 -2.28 -9.36
CA GLN A 121 7.45 -1.59 -9.59
C GLN A 121 7.62 -0.08 -9.46
N ALA A 122 7.00 0.66 -10.37
CA ALA A 122 6.82 2.09 -10.25
C ALA A 122 5.40 2.39 -9.79
N ILE A 123 5.30 3.02 -8.63
CA ILE A 123 4.07 3.29 -7.92
C ILE A 123 3.88 4.79 -7.90
N TRP A 124 2.75 5.28 -8.38
CA TRP A 124 2.41 6.68 -8.27
C TRP A 124 1.62 6.90 -6.99
N PHE A 125 2.18 7.70 -6.08
CA PHE A 125 1.49 8.16 -4.88
C PHE A 125 0.80 9.49 -5.18
N PRO A 126 -0.54 9.54 -5.12
CA PRO A 126 -1.28 10.79 -5.24
C PRO A 126 -0.96 11.76 -4.10
N ARG A 127 -1.35 13.04 -4.26
CA ARG A 127 -1.14 14.07 -3.23
C ARG A 127 -1.68 13.61 -1.86
N GLY A 128 -0.85 13.75 -0.84
CA GLY A 128 -1.16 13.34 0.54
C GLY A 128 -0.06 12.46 1.11
N GLU A 129 -0.29 11.99 2.32
CA GLU A 129 0.58 11.02 3.00
C GLU A 129 -0.02 9.62 2.87
N TRP A 130 0.85 8.66 2.60
CA TRP A 130 0.53 7.25 2.40
C TRP A 130 1.47 6.39 3.23
N PHE A 131 1.01 5.21 3.63
CA PHE A 131 1.77 4.29 4.46
C PHE A 131 1.70 2.89 3.86
N ASP A 132 2.84 2.22 3.73
CA ASP A 132 2.84 0.78 3.48
C ASP A 132 2.03 0.10 4.59
N PHE A 133 1.01 -0.65 4.17
CA PHE A 133 0.01 -1.19 5.09
C PHE A 133 0.64 -2.15 6.10
N PHE A 134 1.65 -2.92 5.72
CA PHE A 134 2.23 -3.96 6.58
C PHE A 134 3.38 -3.44 7.44
N THR A 135 4.19 -2.54 6.90
CA THR A 135 5.43 -2.06 7.54
C THR A 135 5.28 -0.67 8.19
N GLY A 136 4.21 0.05 7.90
CA GLY A 136 4.02 1.44 8.34
C GLY A 136 4.99 2.42 7.69
N GLU A 137 5.67 2.04 6.60
CA GLU A 137 6.62 2.91 5.90
C GLU A 137 5.90 4.07 5.24
N ARG A 138 6.35 5.31 5.50
CA ARG A 138 5.70 6.52 4.99
C ARG A 138 6.18 6.90 3.59
N PHE A 139 5.22 7.33 2.77
CA PHE A 139 5.42 7.91 1.44
C PHE A 139 4.59 9.19 1.29
N SER A 140 5.21 10.27 0.83
CA SER A 140 4.51 11.52 0.52
C SER A 140 4.19 11.59 -0.97
N GLY A 141 3.05 12.13 -1.38
CA GLY A 141 2.75 12.46 -2.77
C GLY A 141 2.50 13.96 -2.99
N PRO A 142 2.37 14.43 -4.24
CA PRO A 142 2.30 13.63 -5.46
C PRO A 142 3.69 13.30 -6.01
N GLN A 143 4.04 12.02 -6.11
CA GLN A 143 5.29 11.58 -6.76
C GLN A 143 5.22 10.14 -7.24
N TRP A 144 6.10 9.81 -8.18
CA TRP A 144 6.38 8.42 -8.50
C TRP A 144 7.42 7.87 -7.54
N GLN A 145 7.34 6.59 -7.24
CA GLN A 145 8.34 5.89 -6.47
C GLN A 145 8.64 4.54 -7.09
N ILE A 146 9.93 4.24 -7.21
CA ILE A 146 10.41 2.97 -7.72
C ILE A 146 10.82 2.12 -6.53
N ASN A 147 10.11 1.01 -6.38
CA ASN A 147 10.29 0.05 -5.30
C ASN A 147 10.55 -1.35 -5.89
N HIS A 148 11.22 -2.18 -5.12
CA HIS A 148 11.54 -3.57 -5.49
C HIS A 148 10.93 -4.49 -4.45
N TYR A 149 10.06 -5.40 -4.88
CA TYR A 149 9.27 -6.26 -4.00
C TYR A 149 9.69 -7.71 -4.13
N SER A 150 9.98 -8.38 -3.01
CA SER A 150 10.14 -9.83 -3.01
C SER A 150 8.79 -10.53 -3.23
N LEU A 151 8.82 -11.84 -3.48
CA LEU A 151 7.61 -12.65 -3.63
C LEU A 151 6.69 -12.58 -2.39
N ALA A 152 7.26 -12.35 -1.20
CA ALA A 152 6.53 -12.27 0.05
C ALA A 152 5.79 -10.94 0.29
N GLU A 153 6.17 -9.88 -0.42
CA GLU A 153 5.65 -8.53 -0.19
C GLU A 153 4.42 -8.28 -1.08
N ILE A 154 3.34 -7.78 -0.48
CA ILE A 154 2.10 -7.38 -1.15
C ILE A 154 2.02 -5.84 -1.08
N PRO A 155 2.24 -5.11 -2.18
CA PRO A 155 2.21 -3.65 -2.17
C PRO A 155 0.78 -3.15 -1.95
N LEU A 156 0.55 -2.64 -0.75
CA LEU A 156 -0.73 -2.13 -0.29
C LEU A 156 -0.45 -0.91 0.57
N PHE A 157 -1.17 0.18 0.32
CA PHE A 157 -0.90 1.45 0.97
C PHE A 157 -2.17 2.02 1.57
N ALA A 158 -2.11 2.43 2.83
CA ALA A 158 -3.16 3.16 3.50
C ALA A 158 -2.91 4.66 3.37
N ARG A 159 -3.98 5.43 3.13
CA ARG A 159 -3.92 6.90 3.20
C ARG A 159 -3.78 7.36 4.65
N ALA A 160 -3.22 8.55 4.88
CA ALA A 160 -3.29 9.20 6.18
C ALA A 160 -4.74 9.30 6.67
N GLY A 161 -4.95 9.05 7.97
CA GLY A 161 -6.28 8.99 8.59
C GLY A 161 -7.06 7.71 8.29
N ALA A 162 -6.51 6.75 7.55
CA ALA A 162 -7.19 5.49 7.30
C ALA A 162 -7.46 4.73 8.61
N ILE A 163 -8.68 4.17 8.71
CA ILE A 163 -9.10 3.28 9.80
C ILE A 163 -9.58 1.98 9.15
N LEU A 164 -8.99 0.85 9.55
CA LEU A 164 -9.33 -0.46 9.02
C LEU A 164 -9.75 -1.42 10.12
N PRO A 165 -11.02 -1.87 10.13
CA PRO A 165 -11.46 -2.94 10.99
C PRO A 165 -11.05 -4.29 10.41
N LEU A 166 -10.26 -5.02 11.17
CA LEU A 166 -9.81 -6.37 10.83
C LEU A 166 -10.28 -7.36 11.88
N GLN A 167 -10.72 -8.53 11.43
CA GLN A 167 -10.94 -9.66 12.33
C GLN A 167 -9.59 -10.16 12.85
N ALA A 168 -9.42 -10.17 14.18
CA ALA A 168 -8.14 -10.51 14.80
C ALA A 168 -7.80 -12.01 14.70
N GLU A 169 -8.80 -12.90 14.69
CA GLU A 169 -8.63 -14.35 14.65
C GLU A 169 -9.00 -14.91 13.26
N THR A 170 -8.02 -15.45 12.53
CA THR A 170 -8.19 -15.88 11.12
C THR A 170 -7.94 -17.37 10.89
N THR A 171 -7.73 -18.14 11.95
CA THR A 171 -7.43 -19.58 11.88
C THR A 171 -8.68 -20.44 11.75
N GLN A 172 -9.84 -19.92 12.16
CA GLN A 172 -11.13 -20.60 12.02
C GLN A 172 -11.80 -20.20 10.71
N ASN A 173 -12.55 -21.12 10.11
CA ASN A 173 -13.39 -20.80 8.95
C ASN A 173 -14.70 -20.16 9.41
N GLY A 174 -15.21 -19.21 8.62
CA GLY A 174 -16.47 -18.54 8.90
C GLY A 174 -16.47 -17.10 8.40
N CYS A 175 -17.64 -16.47 8.44
CA CYS A 175 -17.80 -15.05 8.15
C CYS A 175 -18.71 -14.37 9.19
N SER A 176 -18.87 -14.98 10.37
CA SER A 176 -19.65 -14.39 11.46
C SER A 176 -19.00 -13.11 11.97
N ASN A 177 -19.82 -12.20 12.49
CA ASN A 177 -19.32 -10.95 13.06
C ASN A 177 -18.27 -11.23 14.17
N PRO A 178 -17.09 -10.59 14.11
CA PRO A 178 -15.96 -10.99 14.93
C PRO A 178 -16.15 -10.56 16.40
N GLN A 179 -15.78 -11.46 17.32
CA GLN A 179 -15.72 -11.18 18.76
C GLN A 179 -14.48 -10.35 19.15
N LYS A 180 -13.42 -10.44 18.35
CA LYS A 180 -12.16 -9.72 18.55
C LYS A 180 -11.77 -8.97 17.28
N MET A 181 -11.48 -7.68 17.41
CA MET A 181 -11.20 -6.81 16.29
C MET A 181 -9.92 -6.01 16.49
N ASP A 182 -9.09 -5.99 15.47
CA ASP A 182 -7.98 -5.06 15.35
C ASP A 182 -8.45 -3.84 14.57
N LEU A 183 -8.38 -2.65 15.16
CA LEU A 183 -8.54 -1.39 14.43
C LEU A 183 -7.16 -0.86 14.07
N VAL A 184 -6.78 -0.98 12.81
CA VAL A 184 -5.53 -0.40 12.30
C VAL A 184 -5.79 1.05 11.92
N VAL A 185 -5.13 1.98 12.60
CA VAL A 185 -5.30 3.43 12.46
C VAL A 185 -4.01 4.05 11.96
N PHE A 186 -4.07 4.77 10.85
CA PHE A 186 -2.93 5.45 10.26
C PHE A 186 -2.93 6.96 10.58
N PRO A 187 -1.78 7.54 10.94
CA PRO A 187 -1.67 8.93 11.36
C PRO A 187 -1.65 9.91 10.18
N GLY A 188 -1.53 11.20 10.49
CA GLY A 188 -1.22 12.27 9.52
C GLY A 188 -2.42 13.04 8.98
N ALA A 189 -3.63 12.57 9.27
CA ALA A 189 -4.88 13.29 9.06
C ALA A 189 -5.94 12.70 9.98
N ASP A 190 -6.93 13.51 10.35
CA ASP A 190 -8.16 13.01 10.94
C ASP A 190 -8.87 12.08 9.94
N GLY A 191 -9.60 11.10 10.47
CA GLY A 191 -10.22 10.09 9.63
C GLY A 191 -11.50 9.52 10.21
N SER A 192 -12.27 8.88 9.34
CA SER A 192 -13.45 8.12 9.74
C SER A 192 -13.64 6.88 8.87
N PHE A 193 -14.29 5.87 9.47
CA PHE A 193 -14.79 4.70 8.77
C PHE A 193 -16.04 4.20 9.49
N THR A 194 -17.08 3.86 8.73
CA THR A 194 -18.31 3.27 9.28
C THR A 194 -18.34 1.80 8.92
N LEU A 195 -18.16 0.95 9.91
CA LEU A 195 -18.32 -0.50 9.77
C LEU A 195 -19.81 -0.84 9.69
N TYR A 196 -20.19 -1.65 8.71
CA TYR A 196 -21.53 -2.21 8.60
C TYR A 196 -21.52 -3.72 8.92
N GLU A 197 -22.47 -4.17 9.73
CA GLU A 197 -22.64 -5.57 10.13
C GLU A 197 -24.13 -5.95 10.13
N ASP A 198 -24.45 -7.14 9.63
CA ASP A 198 -25.76 -7.78 9.71
C ASP A 198 -25.61 -9.30 9.91
N ASP A 199 -26.63 -10.11 9.64
CA ASP A 199 -26.59 -11.57 9.80
C ASP A 199 -25.78 -12.31 8.72
N GLY A 200 -25.36 -11.63 7.65
CA GLY A 200 -24.57 -12.17 6.54
C GLY A 200 -25.31 -13.13 5.59
N VAL A 201 -26.61 -13.37 5.79
CA VAL A 201 -27.34 -14.45 5.09
C VAL A 201 -28.71 -14.00 4.56
N SER A 202 -29.49 -13.30 5.36
CA SER A 202 -30.88 -12.99 5.02
C SER A 202 -31.00 -11.74 4.13
N ARG A 203 -32.24 -11.37 3.83
CA ARG A 203 -32.58 -10.12 3.15
C ARG A 203 -33.11 -9.07 4.12
N GLU A 204 -32.97 -9.28 5.44
CA GLU A 204 -33.48 -8.34 6.45
C GLU A 204 -32.78 -6.97 6.35
N TYR A 205 -31.57 -6.91 5.80
CA TYR A 205 -30.88 -5.64 5.49
C TYR A 205 -31.68 -4.68 4.60
N LEU A 206 -32.65 -5.19 3.82
CA LEU A 206 -33.58 -4.38 3.02
C LEU A 206 -34.64 -3.66 3.88
N GLN A 207 -34.89 -4.17 5.09
CA GLN A 207 -35.85 -3.66 6.06
C GLN A 207 -35.15 -3.13 7.33
N ASN A 208 -33.89 -2.71 7.21
CA ASN A 208 -33.04 -2.21 8.30
C ASN A 208 -32.51 -3.28 9.30
N GLY A 209 -32.41 -4.54 8.89
CA GLY A 209 -31.84 -5.65 9.66
C GLY A 209 -30.31 -5.66 9.79
N GLY A 210 -29.68 -4.49 9.87
CA GLY A 210 -28.24 -4.34 10.08
C GLY A 210 -27.91 -3.15 10.98
N CYS A 211 -26.65 -3.04 11.38
CA CYS A 211 -26.16 -1.96 12.22
C CYS A 211 -24.86 -1.37 11.69
N CYS A 212 -24.58 -0.15 12.12
CA CYS A 212 -23.38 0.59 11.79
C CYS A 212 -22.63 0.99 13.06
N THR A 213 -21.31 0.79 13.06
CA THR A 213 -20.40 1.32 14.09
C THR A 213 -19.47 2.33 13.42
N GLU A 214 -19.53 3.60 13.82
CA GLU A 214 -18.64 4.63 13.29
C GLU A 214 -17.35 4.71 14.11
N PHE A 215 -16.21 4.76 13.42
CA PHE A 215 -14.90 5.03 13.98
C PHE A 215 -14.42 6.40 13.55
N LYS A 216 -13.83 7.17 14.47
CA LYS A 216 -13.22 8.49 14.19
C LYS A 216 -11.84 8.57 14.80
N SER A 217 -10.85 8.92 14.00
CA SER A 217 -9.50 9.20 14.49
C SER A 217 -9.22 10.69 14.46
N ARG A 218 -8.49 11.16 15.48
CA ARG A 218 -7.95 12.52 15.50
C ARG A 218 -6.46 12.49 15.76
N TRP A 219 -5.74 13.39 15.11
CA TRP A 219 -4.29 13.43 15.18
C TRP A 219 -3.74 14.83 15.44
N THR A 220 -2.74 14.88 16.31
CA THR A 220 -1.84 16.02 16.48
C THR A 220 -0.39 15.52 16.40
N ASP A 221 0.58 16.42 16.54
CA ASP A 221 2.00 16.04 16.52
C ASP A 221 2.40 15.16 17.71
N SER A 222 1.69 15.25 18.84
CA SER A 222 2.02 14.57 20.10
C SER A 222 0.92 13.65 20.62
N SER A 223 -0.24 13.61 19.96
CA SER A 223 -1.36 12.77 20.37
C SER A 223 -2.12 12.16 19.20
N GLY A 224 -2.72 11.02 19.46
CA GLY A 224 -3.55 10.28 18.52
C GLY A 224 -4.69 9.66 19.29
N SER A 225 -5.90 9.79 18.76
CA SER A 225 -7.08 9.18 19.37
C SER A 225 -7.90 8.39 18.36
N ILE A 226 -8.64 7.42 18.87
CA ILE A 226 -9.65 6.67 18.15
C ILE A 226 -10.92 6.63 19.01
N GLN A 227 -12.03 7.05 18.42
CA GLN A 227 -13.35 6.94 18.98
C GLN A 227 -14.10 5.83 18.25
N ILE A 228 -14.60 4.86 19.01
CA ILE A 228 -15.57 3.85 18.61
C ILE A 228 -16.93 4.36 19.09
N LEU A 229 -17.80 4.78 18.17
CA LEU A 229 -19.13 5.24 18.53
C LEU A 229 -20.05 4.04 18.85
N PRO A 230 -21.13 4.23 19.64
CA PRO A 230 -22.17 3.22 19.80
C PRO A 230 -22.69 2.71 18.45
N ALA A 231 -22.94 1.42 18.37
CA ALA A 231 -23.57 0.81 17.22
C ALA A 231 -25.02 1.30 17.08
N VAL A 232 -25.40 1.67 15.86
CA VAL A 232 -26.74 2.18 15.52
C VAL A 232 -27.42 1.25 14.53
N GLY A 233 -28.65 0.84 14.82
CA GLY A 233 -29.44 -0.08 13.98
C GLY A 233 -29.76 -1.40 14.70
N ALA A 234 -29.95 -2.47 13.94
CA ALA A 234 -30.27 -3.80 14.45
C ALA A 234 -29.02 -4.49 15.01
N THR A 235 -28.71 -4.24 16.29
CA THR A 235 -27.48 -4.76 16.93
C THR A 235 -27.59 -6.21 17.40
N GLN A 236 -28.70 -6.92 17.12
CA GLN A 236 -28.90 -8.31 17.56
C GLN A 236 -27.95 -9.27 16.83
N SER A 237 -27.48 -8.91 15.64
CA SER A 237 -26.58 -9.72 14.82
C SER A 237 -25.10 -9.56 15.20
N ILE A 238 -24.75 -8.61 16.08
CA ILE A 238 -23.38 -8.37 16.52
C ILE A 238 -23.17 -8.80 17.99
N PRO A 239 -21.93 -9.08 18.41
CA PRO A 239 -21.64 -9.34 19.81
C PRO A 239 -22.06 -8.17 20.71
N PRO A 240 -22.73 -8.42 21.85
CA PRO A 240 -23.13 -7.34 22.77
C PRO A 240 -21.92 -6.60 23.36
N THR A 241 -20.79 -7.31 23.46
CA THR A 241 -19.48 -6.77 23.84
C THR A 241 -18.44 -7.32 22.86
N ARG A 242 -17.54 -6.46 22.40
CA ARG A 242 -16.44 -6.84 21.50
C ARG A 242 -15.10 -6.43 22.11
N SER A 243 -14.10 -7.30 21.97
CA SER A 243 -12.74 -7.01 22.40
C SER A 243 -11.95 -6.34 21.27
N TYR A 244 -11.32 -5.21 21.56
CA TYR A 244 -10.56 -4.42 20.59
C TYR A 244 -9.08 -4.35 20.93
N ARG A 245 -8.24 -4.39 19.90
CA ARG A 245 -6.88 -3.83 19.93
C ARG A 245 -6.81 -2.66 18.96
N ILE A 246 -6.20 -1.57 19.39
CA ILE A 246 -5.94 -0.42 18.53
C ILE A 246 -4.49 -0.48 18.07
N LEU A 247 -4.27 -0.51 16.76
CA LEU A 247 -2.96 -0.57 16.14
C LEU A 247 -2.70 0.77 15.45
N PHE A 248 -2.06 1.69 16.16
CA PHE A 248 -1.58 2.95 15.59
C PHE A 248 -0.33 2.65 14.74
N ARG A 249 -0.51 2.50 13.42
CA ARG A 249 0.52 2.05 12.49
C ARG A 249 1.10 3.21 11.69
N GLY A 250 2.42 3.22 11.50
CA GLY A 250 3.13 4.32 10.83
C GLY A 250 3.47 5.47 11.76
N VAL A 251 3.60 5.20 13.06
CA VAL A 251 4.08 6.13 14.09
C VAL A 251 5.51 5.78 14.50
N GLY A 252 6.25 6.74 15.04
CA GLY A 252 7.54 6.47 15.69
C GLY A 252 7.37 5.67 16.98
N GLN A 253 8.49 5.18 17.53
CA GLN A 253 8.47 4.61 18.88
C GLN A 253 8.30 5.76 19.88
N PRO A 254 7.25 5.74 20.73
CA PRO A 254 7.02 6.82 21.67
C PRO A 254 7.96 6.74 22.88
N ASP A 255 8.45 7.91 23.32
CA ASP A 255 9.16 8.07 24.59
C ASP A 255 8.16 8.46 25.68
N GLY A 256 7.81 7.49 26.53
CA GLY A 256 6.75 7.66 27.53
C GLY A 256 5.37 7.70 26.89
N LEU A 257 4.40 7.08 27.58
CA LEU A 257 3.03 6.94 27.11
C LEU A 257 2.09 7.26 28.26
N SER A 258 1.08 8.09 27.98
CA SER A 258 -0.08 8.24 28.85
C SER A 258 -1.32 7.95 28.03
N LEU A 259 -2.22 7.16 28.59
CA LEU A 259 -3.40 6.64 27.92
C LEU A 259 -4.66 7.07 28.66
N TRP A 260 -5.69 7.40 27.90
CA TRP A 260 -7.03 7.62 28.43
C TRP A 260 -8.01 6.70 27.75
N LEU A 261 -8.91 6.13 28.55
CA LEU A 261 -10.09 5.41 28.09
C LEU A 261 -11.31 6.17 28.60
N ASN A 262 -12.15 6.64 27.68
CA ASN A 262 -13.38 7.39 27.97
C ASN A 262 -13.13 8.63 28.85
N GLY A 263 -12.02 9.34 28.60
CA GLY A 263 -11.65 10.56 29.33
C GLY A 263 -11.04 10.31 30.71
N GLN A 264 -10.88 9.05 31.14
CA GLN A 264 -10.18 8.69 32.37
C GLN A 264 -8.81 8.10 32.05
N GLN A 265 -7.79 8.51 32.80
CA GLN A 265 -6.46 7.93 32.65
C GLN A 265 -6.52 6.42 32.93
N ALA A 266 -5.97 5.64 32.02
CA ALA A 266 -6.07 4.18 32.04
C ALA A 266 -4.69 3.53 31.90
N ASP A 267 -4.53 2.36 32.52
CA ASP A 267 -3.37 1.51 32.37
C ASP A 267 -3.74 0.31 31.47
N LEU A 268 -3.73 0.56 30.15
CA LEU A 268 -4.01 -0.47 29.15
C LEU A 268 -2.71 -1.16 28.72
N PRO A 269 -2.75 -2.47 28.39
CA PRO A 269 -1.58 -3.15 27.85
C PRO A 269 -1.10 -2.45 26.57
N THR A 270 0.21 -2.22 26.47
CA THR A 270 0.82 -1.62 25.29
C THR A 270 2.03 -2.39 24.81
N THR A 271 2.26 -2.37 23.50
CA THR A 271 3.45 -2.96 22.88
C THR A 271 3.79 -2.16 21.64
N TYR A 272 5.07 -1.94 21.36
CA TYR A 272 5.51 -1.33 20.12
C TYR A 272 6.24 -2.35 19.25
N ASP A 273 5.79 -2.50 18.00
CA ASP A 273 6.46 -3.33 16.99
C ASP A 273 7.26 -2.44 16.04
N PRO A 274 8.62 -2.46 16.10
CA PRO A 274 9.47 -1.65 15.24
C PRO A 274 9.48 -2.12 13.78
N ALA A 275 9.15 -3.38 13.49
CA ALA A 275 9.16 -3.89 12.12
C ALA A 275 7.96 -3.36 11.32
N SER A 276 6.80 -3.22 11.97
CA SER A 276 5.60 -2.62 11.39
C SER A 276 5.36 -1.17 11.78
N ARG A 277 6.24 -0.59 12.62
CA ARG A 277 6.12 0.78 13.15
C ARG A 277 4.76 1.02 13.78
N THR A 278 4.34 0.09 14.64
CA THR A 278 2.99 0.04 15.19
C THR A 278 3.03 0.10 16.71
N LEU A 279 2.36 1.10 17.29
CA LEU A 279 1.96 1.08 18.70
C LEU A 279 0.64 0.33 18.82
N ILE A 280 0.63 -0.73 19.62
CA ILE A 280 -0.54 -1.56 19.92
C ILE A 280 -1.03 -1.20 21.31
N VAL A 281 -2.32 -0.86 21.43
CA VAL A 281 -3.00 -0.55 22.70
C VAL A 281 -4.16 -1.52 22.89
N GLY A 282 -4.25 -2.11 24.09
CA GLY A 282 -5.24 -3.13 24.44
C GLY A 282 -4.66 -4.55 24.49
N PRO A 283 -5.50 -5.57 24.66
CA PRO A 283 -6.95 -5.55 24.40
C PRO A 283 -7.76 -4.82 25.48
N PHE A 284 -8.97 -4.39 25.10
CA PHE A 284 -10.02 -3.92 26.02
C PHE A 284 -11.40 -4.18 25.41
N ASP A 285 -12.42 -4.30 26.27
CA ASP A 285 -13.77 -4.65 25.85
C ASP A 285 -14.67 -3.43 25.75
N VAL A 286 -15.50 -3.41 24.71
CA VAL A 286 -16.43 -2.31 24.44
C VAL A 286 -17.82 -2.88 24.22
N ALA A 287 -18.78 -2.43 25.02
CA ALA A 287 -20.19 -2.75 24.82
C ALA A 287 -20.72 -2.02 23.58
N ALA A 288 -21.46 -2.75 22.72
CA ALA A 288 -21.93 -2.23 21.44
C ALA A 288 -22.77 -0.94 21.59
N HIS A 289 -23.51 -0.78 22.69
CA HIS A 289 -24.38 0.36 22.94
C HIS A 289 -23.68 1.57 23.60
N GLN A 290 -22.43 1.43 24.06
CA GLN A 290 -21.72 2.49 24.80
C GLN A 290 -20.60 3.16 23.98
N GLY A 291 -19.94 2.40 23.11
CA GLY A 291 -18.73 2.87 22.43
C GLY A 291 -17.55 3.05 23.39
N ALA A 292 -16.43 3.54 22.86
CA ALA A 292 -15.24 3.85 23.63
C ALA A 292 -14.38 4.93 22.95
N THR A 293 -13.63 5.71 23.71
CA THR A 293 -12.60 6.62 23.18
C THR A 293 -11.26 6.26 23.79
N VAL A 294 -10.28 5.94 22.95
CA VAL A 294 -8.88 5.73 23.36
C VAL A 294 -8.06 6.91 22.89
N GLU A 295 -7.36 7.55 23.82
CA GLU A 295 -6.44 8.65 23.54
C GLU A 295 -5.05 8.27 23.99
N VAL A 296 -4.07 8.50 23.11
CA VAL A 296 -2.65 8.28 23.38
C VAL A 296 -1.95 9.61 23.32
N HIS A 297 -1.23 9.94 24.39
CA HIS A 297 -0.34 11.09 24.44
C HIS A 297 1.09 10.59 24.67
N ALA A 298 2.01 11.04 23.81
CA ALA A 298 3.43 10.78 23.98
C ALA A 298 4.16 12.11 24.16
N GLY A 299 5.22 12.10 24.98
CA GLY A 299 6.09 13.28 25.11
C GLY A 299 6.82 13.58 23.80
N VAL A 300 7.32 12.52 23.15
CA VAL A 300 7.92 12.51 21.80
C VAL A 300 7.55 11.18 21.12
N GLY A 301 7.41 11.16 19.80
CA GLY A 301 7.44 9.92 19.02
C GLY A 301 6.09 9.36 18.55
N LEU A 302 4.93 9.92 18.93
CA LEU A 302 3.66 9.59 18.27
C LEU A 302 3.50 10.22 16.88
N SER A 303 4.49 11.03 16.48
CA SER A 303 4.59 11.64 15.15
C SER A 303 4.67 10.58 14.04
N LEU A 304 4.42 11.03 12.82
CA LEU A 304 4.58 10.21 11.62
C LEU A 304 5.94 9.52 11.58
N ALA A 305 5.93 8.22 11.29
CA ALA A 305 7.15 7.48 11.03
C ALA A 305 7.95 8.17 9.90
N PRO A 306 9.28 8.23 10.01
CA PRO A 306 10.09 8.83 8.97
C PRO A 306 9.98 8.02 7.68
N ALA A 307 10.10 8.72 6.55
CA ALA A 307 10.32 8.08 5.27
C ALA A 307 11.60 7.22 5.35
N PRO A 308 11.67 6.09 4.62
CA PRO A 308 12.84 5.23 4.65
C PRO A 308 14.08 6.00 4.15
N SER A 309 15.18 5.92 4.90
CA SER A 309 16.45 6.49 4.43
C SER A 309 16.93 5.76 3.17
N VAL A 310 17.74 6.43 2.35
CA VAL A 310 18.42 5.79 1.20
C VAL A 310 19.20 4.56 1.67
N GLN A 311 19.87 4.66 2.81
CA GLN A 311 20.55 3.52 3.45
C GLN A 311 19.61 2.35 3.71
N ALA A 312 18.44 2.58 4.32
CA ALA A 312 17.49 1.51 4.58
C ALA A 312 16.98 0.84 3.29
N ARG A 313 16.71 1.63 2.24
CA ARG A 313 16.26 1.13 0.93
C ARG A 313 17.36 0.31 0.24
N VAL A 314 18.60 0.80 0.21
CA VAL A 314 19.75 0.09 -0.37
C VAL A 314 20.02 -1.21 0.39
N MET A 315 20.01 -1.18 1.72
CA MET A 315 20.22 -2.40 2.52
C MET A 315 19.12 -3.45 2.27
N ARG A 316 17.87 -3.03 2.09
CA ARG A 316 16.76 -3.94 1.74
C ARG A 316 16.99 -4.60 0.38
N LEU A 317 17.43 -3.84 -0.62
CA LEU A 317 17.76 -4.34 -1.96
C LEU A 317 18.93 -5.34 -1.89
N LEU A 318 20.05 -4.95 -1.27
CA LEU A 318 21.25 -5.78 -1.17
C LEU A 318 21.02 -7.10 -0.42
N LYS A 319 20.18 -7.10 0.62
CA LYS A 319 19.87 -8.33 1.37
C LYS A 319 19.27 -9.43 0.49
N ARG A 320 18.52 -9.06 -0.56
CA ARG A 320 17.77 -10.00 -1.41
C ARG A 320 18.46 -10.27 -2.75
N ALA A 321 19.20 -9.29 -3.27
CA ALA A 321 19.94 -9.43 -4.52
C ALA A 321 20.86 -10.65 -4.52
N ARG A 322 20.87 -11.41 -5.62
CA ARG A 322 21.83 -12.48 -5.91
C ARG A 322 23.16 -11.88 -6.36
N MET A 323 23.89 -11.41 -5.37
CA MET A 323 25.18 -10.74 -5.51
C MET A 323 26.17 -11.35 -4.52
N ASP A 324 27.45 -11.41 -4.90
CA ASP A 324 28.49 -11.89 -3.99
C ASP A 324 28.64 -10.98 -2.76
N SER A 325 29.06 -11.57 -1.64
CA SER A 325 29.12 -10.88 -0.35
C SER A 325 30.11 -9.72 -0.34
N VAL A 326 31.19 -9.80 -1.11
CA VAL A 326 32.22 -8.75 -1.20
C VAL A 326 31.65 -7.52 -1.89
N THR A 327 30.95 -7.68 -3.02
CA THR A 327 30.26 -6.59 -3.71
C THR A 327 29.18 -5.97 -2.81
N LYS A 328 28.36 -6.80 -2.13
CA LYS A 328 27.35 -6.29 -1.18
C LYS A 328 27.98 -5.47 -0.05
N TRP A 329 29.07 -5.96 0.52
CA TRP A 329 29.79 -5.27 1.61
C TRP A 329 30.44 -3.97 1.13
N SER A 330 31.03 -3.97 -0.07
CA SER A 330 31.62 -2.78 -0.65
C SER A 330 30.57 -1.69 -0.88
N ILE A 331 29.39 -2.04 -1.42
CA ILE A 331 28.31 -1.08 -1.60
C ILE A 331 27.78 -0.60 -0.25
N SER A 332 27.53 -1.50 0.70
CA SER A 332 26.91 -1.14 1.99
C SER A 332 27.78 -0.19 2.81
N THR A 333 29.09 -0.31 2.72
CA THR A 333 30.06 0.58 3.39
C THR A 333 30.23 1.92 2.66
N ARG A 334 29.92 1.98 1.36
CA ARG A 334 30.04 3.18 0.52
C ARG A 334 28.70 3.90 0.28
N ILE A 335 27.63 3.57 1.00
CA ILE A 335 26.30 4.18 0.78
C ILE A 335 26.34 5.72 0.82
N ALA A 336 27.06 6.31 1.78
CA ALA A 336 27.14 7.77 1.91
C ALA A 336 27.91 8.44 0.75
N GLU A 337 28.96 7.78 0.23
CA GLU A 337 29.71 8.20 -0.96
C GLU A 337 28.84 8.08 -2.21
N LEU A 338 28.27 6.89 -2.44
CA LEU A 338 27.44 6.58 -3.61
C LEU A 338 26.13 7.39 -3.67
N SER A 339 25.63 7.86 -2.53
CA SER A 339 24.49 8.79 -2.48
C SER A 339 24.84 10.19 -2.98
N ARG A 340 26.12 10.57 -2.95
CA ARG A 340 26.61 11.86 -3.47
C ARG A 340 27.06 11.75 -4.92
N ASP A 341 27.73 10.65 -5.26
CA ASP A 341 28.20 10.36 -6.61
C ASP A 341 27.96 8.90 -6.97
N ILE A 342 26.96 8.68 -7.81
CA ILE A 342 26.55 7.34 -8.20
C ILE A 342 27.48 6.70 -9.25
N THR A 343 28.37 7.48 -9.88
CA THR A 343 29.32 6.95 -10.86
C THR A 343 30.28 5.94 -10.22
N GLY A 344 30.44 5.97 -8.89
CA GLY A 344 31.17 4.96 -8.13
C GLY A 344 30.62 3.53 -8.28
N LEU A 345 29.38 3.35 -8.76
CA LEU A 345 28.84 2.03 -9.13
C LEU A 345 29.53 1.42 -10.36
N ALA A 346 30.22 2.22 -11.18
CA ALA A 346 31.00 1.75 -12.32
C ALA A 346 32.39 1.21 -11.94
N ASP A 347 32.72 1.16 -10.64
CA ASP A 347 33.96 0.57 -10.13
C ASP A 347 34.11 -0.89 -10.63
N PRO A 348 35.17 -1.23 -11.39
CA PRO A 348 35.36 -2.56 -11.96
C PRO A 348 35.44 -3.69 -10.91
N LYS A 349 35.69 -3.36 -9.64
CA LYS A 349 35.68 -4.33 -8.54
C LYS A 349 34.27 -4.74 -8.13
N LEU A 350 33.26 -3.93 -8.45
CA LEU A 350 31.85 -4.25 -8.20
C LEU A 350 31.32 -5.11 -9.34
N LYS A 351 31.08 -6.39 -9.06
CA LYS A 351 30.56 -7.33 -10.05
C LYS A 351 29.04 -7.18 -10.16
N LEU A 352 28.62 -6.14 -10.89
CA LEU A 352 27.21 -5.79 -11.07
C LEU A 352 26.71 -6.19 -12.44
N THR A 353 25.53 -6.82 -12.47
CA THR A 353 24.77 -7.02 -13.71
C THR A 353 24.02 -5.74 -14.08
N ALA A 354 23.41 -5.70 -15.27
CA ALA A 354 22.58 -4.56 -15.68
C ALA A 354 21.39 -4.33 -14.74
N SER A 355 20.77 -5.39 -14.23
CA SER A 355 19.68 -5.33 -13.25
C SER A 355 20.14 -4.76 -11.91
N HIS A 356 21.31 -5.18 -11.43
CA HIS A 356 21.93 -4.61 -10.22
C HIS A 356 22.21 -3.11 -10.36
N LEU A 357 22.86 -2.70 -11.46
CA LEU A 357 23.16 -1.30 -11.73
C LEU A 357 21.89 -0.45 -11.81
N THR A 358 20.87 -0.94 -12.51
CA THR A 358 19.58 -0.24 -12.64
C THR A 358 18.92 -0.07 -11.28
N ALA A 359 18.74 -1.15 -10.52
CA ALA A 359 18.05 -1.10 -9.24
C ALA A 359 18.78 -0.24 -8.20
N LEU A 360 20.11 -0.32 -8.14
CA LEU A 360 20.92 0.55 -7.28
C LEU A 360 20.80 2.01 -7.73
N SER A 361 20.89 2.27 -9.03
CA SER A 361 20.75 3.61 -9.61
C SER A 361 19.45 4.28 -9.22
N GLU A 362 18.35 3.56 -9.41
CA GLU A 362 17.00 4.03 -9.05
C GLU A 362 16.82 4.16 -7.54
N THR A 363 17.47 3.31 -6.75
CA THR A 363 17.37 3.37 -5.28
C THR A 363 18.09 4.58 -4.71
N PHE A 364 19.32 4.85 -5.14
CA PHE A 364 20.11 6.00 -4.69
C PHE A 364 19.54 7.34 -5.16
N THR A 365 19.13 7.43 -6.44
CA THR A 365 18.67 8.70 -7.03
C THR A 365 17.17 8.96 -6.87
N ALA A 366 16.38 7.89 -6.66
CA ALA A 366 14.92 7.90 -6.77
C ALA A 366 14.41 8.37 -8.15
N VAL A 367 15.25 8.28 -9.18
CA VAL A 367 14.94 8.59 -10.59
C VAL A 367 14.89 7.27 -11.34
N GLY A 368 14.01 7.16 -12.33
CA GLY A 368 14.05 6.02 -13.25
C GLY A 368 13.18 6.25 -14.47
N ALA A 369 12.82 5.17 -15.15
CA ALA A 369 12.04 5.25 -16.38
C ALA A 369 10.99 4.14 -16.49
N LEU A 370 9.92 4.41 -17.24
CA LEU A 370 8.91 3.43 -17.61
C LEU A 370 8.67 3.46 -19.11
N LYS A 371 8.55 2.28 -19.71
CA LYS A 371 8.05 2.15 -21.07
C LYS A 371 6.52 2.03 -21.01
N ILE A 372 5.82 2.94 -21.67
CA ILE A 372 4.35 2.99 -21.70
C ILE A 372 3.91 2.66 -23.13
N ALA A 373 3.04 1.67 -23.27
CA ALA A 373 2.41 1.35 -24.55
C ALA A 373 1.31 2.37 -24.86
N LEU A 374 1.25 2.86 -26.09
CA LEU A 374 0.21 3.79 -26.52
C LEU A 374 -1.00 3.03 -27.09
N PRO A 375 -2.24 3.49 -26.84
CA PRO A 375 -3.45 2.85 -27.38
C PRO A 375 -3.48 2.73 -28.91
N GLN A 376 -2.81 3.63 -29.63
CA GLN A 376 -2.78 3.66 -31.10
C GLN A 376 -1.61 2.84 -31.69
N GLY A 377 -0.86 2.11 -30.86
CA GLY A 377 0.37 1.43 -31.25
C GLY A 377 1.62 2.28 -30.96
N GLY A 378 2.75 1.59 -30.72
CA GLY A 378 4.01 2.21 -30.31
C GLY A 378 4.19 2.32 -28.79
N SER A 379 5.33 2.85 -28.37
CA SER A 379 5.67 3.00 -26.96
C SER A 379 6.45 4.28 -26.71
N ARG A 380 6.25 4.90 -25.54
CA ARG A 380 7.03 6.05 -25.08
C ARG A 380 7.79 5.71 -23.80
N VAL A 381 8.87 6.44 -23.54
CA VAL A 381 9.63 6.32 -22.29
C VAL A 381 9.27 7.50 -21.40
N LEU A 382 8.62 7.22 -20.27
CA LEU A 382 8.36 8.19 -19.22
C LEU A 382 9.52 8.21 -18.24
N LEU A 383 10.17 9.37 -18.06
CA LEU A 383 11.09 9.57 -16.95
C LEU A 383 10.34 9.87 -15.65
N LEU A 384 10.72 9.17 -14.60
CA LEU A 384 10.18 9.30 -13.25
C LEU A 384 11.10 10.19 -12.42
N ASN A 385 10.53 11.21 -11.78
CA ASN A 385 11.21 12.16 -10.89
C ASN A 385 12.49 12.82 -11.48
N PRO A 386 12.54 13.24 -12.76
CA PRO A 386 13.78 13.75 -13.36
C PRO A 386 14.32 15.00 -12.65
N ASN A 387 13.46 15.77 -11.99
CA ASN A 387 13.81 16.95 -11.20
C ASN A 387 14.70 16.66 -9.98
N ARG A 388 14.92 15.38 -9.63
CA ARG A 388 15.89 14.99 -8.59
C ARG A 388 17.34 14.95 -9.09
N LEU A 389 17.57 15.05 -10.40
CA LEU A 389 18.91 15.14 -10.98
C LEU A 389 19.30 16.61 -11.22
N ALA A 390 20.57 16.93 -10.97
CA ALA A 390 21.14 18.23 -11.30
C ALA A 390 21.04 18.48 -12.83
N GLY A 391 20.65 19.69 -13.22
CA GLY A 391 20.48 20.08 -14.62
C GLY A 391 19.07 19.85 -15.21
N PHE A 392 18.20 19.10 -14.53
CA PHE A 392 16.82 18.88 -14.97
C PHE A 392 15.85 19.84 -14.28
N LYS A 393 15.22 20.74 -15.04
CA LYS A 393 14.11 21.59 -14.56
C LYS A 393 12.80 21.11 -15.17
N CYS A 394 11.93 20.53 -14.35
CA CYS A 394 10.56 20.20 -14.74
C CYS A 394 9.70 21.48 -14.73
N ARG A 395 9.03 21.78 -15.84
CA ARG A 395 8.15 22.95 -15.95
C ARG A 395 6.70 22.47 -15.82
N ARG A 396 6.08 22.70 -14.65
CA ARG A 396 4.66 22.42 -14.41
C ARG A 396 3.81 23.35 -15.29
N GLN A 397 3.41 22.91 -16.47
CA GLN A 397 2.40 23.60 -17.29
C GLN A 397 1.03 23.33 -16.64
N THR A 398 0.52 24.34 -15.97
CA THR A 398 -0.88 24.42 -15.59
C THR A 398 -1.67 24.52 -16.91
N ARG A 399 -2.29 23.42 -17.36
CA ARG A 399 -3.18 23.46 -18.54
C ARG A 399 -4.37 24.37 -18.23
N ARG A 400 -4.30 25.64 -18.61
CA ARG A 400 -5.50 26.38 -19.00
C ARG A 400 -5.90 25.85 -20.37
N ILE A 401 -6.98 25.08 -20.43
CA ILE A 401 -7.59 24.64 -21.69
C ILE A 401 -7.90 25.90 -22.50
N THR A 402 -7.09 26.18 -23.52
CA THR A 402 -7.34 27.25 -24.48
C THR A 402 -7.18 26.66 -25.87
N ARG A 403 -8.19 26.89 -26.72
CA ARG A 403 -8.46 26.25 -28.02
C ARG A 403 -7.27 26.25 -29.01
N PHE A 404 -7.25 25.20 -29.83
CA PHE A 404 -6.66 24.99 -31.16
C PHE A 404 -6.02 26.20 -31.89
N GLN A 405 -4.78 25.99 -32.37
CA GLN A 405 -4.08 26.47 -33.60
C GLN A 405 -2.55 26.52 -33.30
N LYS A 406 -1.56 26.19 -34.13
CA LYS A 406 -1.40 25.97 -35.58
C LYS A 406 -0.06 25.19 -35.80
N LEU A 407 0.12 24.60 -36.99
CA LEU A 407 1.29 23.83 -37.48
C LEU A 407 2.66 24.54 -37.32
N LEU A 408 3.74 23.74 -37.20
CA LEU A 408 5.15 24.17 -37.23
C LEU A 408 5.87 23.60 -38.46
N GLU A 409 6.65 24.46 -39.12
CA GLU A 409 7.71 24.11 -40.06
C GLU A 409 8.94 23.57 -39.31
N THR A 410 9.65 22.63 -39.94
CA THR A 410 10.81 21.90 -39.42
C THR A 410 12.11 22.48 -39.94
N ASN A 411 13.14 22.58 -39.09
CA ASN A 411 14.54 22.52 -39.52
C ASN A 411 15.44 21.90 -38.43
N GLU A 412 16.49 21.23 -38.92
CA GLU A 412 17.26 20.17 -38.28
C GLU A 412 18.36 20.64 -37.29
N SER A 413 18.48 19.96 -36.13
CA SER A 413 19.70 19.26 -35.67
C SER A 413 19.60 18.80 -34.20
N SER A 414 19.81 17.49 -33.98
CA SER A 414 19.91 16.72 -32.72
C SER A 414 18.63 16.41 -31.90
N PRO A 415 18.05 15.19 -32.00
CA PRO A 415 16.91 14.78 -31.19
C PRO A 415 17.33 13.76 -30.12
N ILE A 416 17.39 14.17 -28.86
CA ILE A 416 16.87 13.30 -27.81
C ILE A 416 15.54 13.92 -27.40
N GLU A 417 14.48 13.55 -28.11
CA GLU A 417 13.11 13.85 -27.70
C GLU A 417 12.76 12.97 -26.50
N VAL A 418 12.94 13.53 -25.30
CA VAL A 418 12.45 12.90 -24.08
C VAL A 418 11.02 13.37 -23.84
N ASP A 419 10.06 12.52 -24.18
CA ASP A 419 8.64 12.71 -23.87
C ASP A 419 8.43 12.59 -22.35
N TYR A 420 8.47 13.73 -21.67
CA TYR A 420 8.03 13.85 -20.30
C TYR A 420 6.50 14.03 -20.29
N PHE A 421 5.73 12.98 -19.96
CA PHE A 421 4.31 13.16 -19.64
C PHE A 421 4.18 13.81 -18.26
N GLY A 422 4.26 15.11 -18.38
CA GLY A 422 4.39 16.15 -17.39
C GLY A 422 4.80 17.44 -18.11
N LEU A 423 4.29 17.64 -19.34
CA LEU A 423 4.15 18.93 -20.04
C LEU A 423 5.24 19.22 -21.09
N VAL A 424 4.80 19.53 -22.31
CA VAL A 424 5.67 19.87 -23.46
C VAL A 424 5.63 21.35 -23.77
N LYS A 425 6.84 21.86 -24.06
CA LYS A 425 7.24 23.06 -24.79
C LYS A 425 7.66 24.31 -24.00
N LYS A 426 8.96 24.58 -24.01
CA LYS A 426 9.47 25.83 -24.60
C LYS A 426 10.84 25.58 -25.24
N THR A 427 10.96 26.04 -26.48
CA THR A 427 12.19 26.31 -27.21
C THR A 427 13.18 27.10 -26.35
N LEU A 428 14.44 26.69 -26.35
CA LEU A 428 15.57 27.60 -26.15
C LEU A 428 16.08 27.99 -27.53
#